data_AF-A0A0E2HLC1-F1
#
_entry.id   AF-A0A0E2HLC1-F1
#
_cell.length_a   1.000
_cell.length_b   1.000
_cell.length_c   1.000
_cell.angle_alpha   90.00
_cell.angle_beta   90.00
_cell.angle_gamma   90.00
#
_symmetry.space_group_name_H-M   'P 1'
#
loop_
_entity.id
_entity.type
_entity.pdbx_description
1 polymer ?
#
loop_
_entity_poly.entity_id
_entity_poly.type
_entity_poly.pdbx_seq_one_letter_code
_entity_poly.pdbx_strand_id
1 'polypeptide(L)'
;MNPHLREERNMKPEEAIDIIKRMYKGTPTTEQYEALEAAYEALGKQIPKKTPRIYGAMGEKYECPECGSGLRDTDLFTGHCKWCGQAIKQY
;
A
#
# COMPACT_ATOMS: atom_id res chain seq x y z
N MET A 1 23.10 -8.52 -26.38
CA MET A 1 21.95 -7.80 -25.78
C MET A 1 21.77 -8.30 -24.37
N ASN A 2 21.87 -7.42 -23.37
CA ASN A 2 21.64 -7.79 -21.97
C ASN A 2 20.13 -7.72 -21.72
N PRO A 3 19.42 -8.85 -21.51
CA PRO A 3 17.95 -8.88 -21.44
C PRO A 3 17.36 -8.20 -20.20
N HIS A 4 18.21 -7.66 -19.32
CA HIS A 4 17.83 -7.03 -18.05
C HIS A 4 17.74 -5.50 -18.07
N LEU A 5 18.10 -4.84 -19.18
CA LEU A 5 17.82 -3.41 -19.37
C LEU A 5 16.38 -3.24 -19.88
N ARG A 6 15.40 -3.51 -19.00
CA ARG A 6 14.03 -3.05 -19.24
C ARG A 6 14.04 -1.54 -18.98
N GLU A 7 13.57 -0.75 -19.94
CA GLU A 7 13.18 0.65 -19.72
C GLU A 7 12.45 0.75 -18.37
N GLU A 8 12.77 1.78 -17.57
CA GLU A 8 12.16 2.04 -16.26
C GLU A 8 10.65 2.24 -16.40
N ARG A 9 9.91 1.14 -16.56
CA ARG A 9 8.45 1.18 -16.52
C ARG A 9 8.04 1.41 -15.07
N ASN A 10 7.43 2.55 -14.83
CA ASN A 10 6.75 2.82 -13.57
C ASN A 10 5.51 1.92 -13.47
N MET A 11 5.67 0.71 -12.94
CA MET A 11 4.61 -0.29 -12.76
C MET A 11 3.69 0.14 -11.62
N LYS A 12 2.38 0.14 -11.85
CA LYS A 12 1.40 0.45 -10.81
C LYS A 12 1.31 -0.70 -9.78
N PRO A 13 1.06 -0.42 -8.49
CA PRO A 13 0.93 -1.48 -7.48
C PRO A 13 -0.10 -2.56 -7.84
N GLU A 14 -1.22 -2.17 -8.45
CA GLU A 14 -2.27 -3.11 -8.87
C GLU A 14 -1.79 -4.07 -9.97
N GLU A 15 -0.99 -3.55 -10.90
CA GLU A 15 -0.39 -4.35 -11.99
C GLU A 15 0.65 -5.32 -11.44
N ALA A 16 1.50 -4.87 -10.50
CA ALA A 16 2.47 -5.73 -9.84
C ALA A 16 1.78 -6.89 -9.09
N ILE A 17 0.72 -6.61 -8.33
CA ILE A 17 -0.07 -7.62 -7.64
C ILE A 17 -0.64 -8.65 -8.62
N ASP A 18 -1.22 -8.22 -9.75
CA ASP A 18 -1.81 -9.11 -10.75
C ASP A 18 -0.76 -10.01 -11.43
N ILE A 19 0.42 -9.47 -11.76
CA ILE A 19 1.52 -10.25 -12.32
C ILE A 19 2.00 -11.31 -11.33
N ILE A 20 2.22 -10.91 -10.06
CA ILE A 20 2.68 -11.80 -9.01
C ILE A 20 1.69 -12.96 -8.79
N LYS A 21 0.38 -12.69 -8.80
CA LYS A 21 -0.67 -13.72 -8.74
C LYS A 21 -0.55 -14.75 -9.86
N ARG A 22 -0.16 -14.33 -11.06
CA ARG A 22 -0.06 -15.18 -12.27
C ARG A 22 1.28 -15.89 -12.42
N MET A 23 2.32 -15.46 -11.70
CA MET A 23 3.66 -16.05 -11.80
C MET A 23 3.74 -17.46 -11.21
N TYR A 24 2.84 -17.82 -10.31
CA TYR A 24 2.87 -19.11 -9.66
C TYR A 24 2.54 -20.26 -10.61
N LYS A 25 3.42 -21.26 -10.64
CA LYS A 25 3.25 -22.52 -11.36
C LYS A 25 3.52 -23.68 -10.39
N GLY A 26 2.54 -24.57 -10.21
CA GLY A 26 2.64 -25.71 -9.28
C GLY A 26 2.16 -25.39 -7.86
N THR A 27 2.45 -26.28 -6.91
CA THR A 27 2.08 -26.13 -5.50
C THR A 27 3.11 -25.27 -4.76
N PRO A 28 2.74 -24.12 -4.18
CA PRO A 28 3.66 -23.27 -3.43
C PRO A 28 4.12 -23.91 -2.11
N THR A 29 5.32 -23.56 -1.65
CA THR A 29 5.72 -23.84 -0.26
C THR A 29 5.12 -22.82 0.70
N THR A 30 5.10 -23.12 2.00
CA THR A 30 4.62 -22.21 3.04
C THR A 30 5.38 -20.88 3.03
N GLU A 31 6.71 -20.92 2.97
CA GLU A 31 7.55 -19.71 2.94
C GLU A 31 7.24 -18.82 1.73
N GLN A 32 6.94 -19.44 0.58
CA GLN A 32 6.59 -18.68 -0.61
C GLN A 32 5.18 -18.09 -0.52
N TYR A 33 4.25 -18.70 0.23
CA TYR A 33 2.96 -18.10 0.56
C TYR A 33 3.13 -16.90 1.50
N GLU A 34 3.94 -17.02 2.55
CA GLU A 34 4.20 -15.93 3.51
C GLU A 34 4.85 -14.72 2.81
N ALA A 35 5.84 -14.97 1.95
CA ALA A 35 6.47 -13.93 1.14
C ALA A 35 5.47 -13.25 0.19
N LEU A 36 4.54 -14.04 -0.38
CA LEU A 36 3.50 -13.55 -1.26
C LEU A 36 2.51 -12.63 -0.53
N GLU A 37 2.08 -13.03 0.66
CA GLU A 37 1.18 -12.24 1.52
C GLU A 37 1.85 -10.93 1.93
N ALA A 38 3.10 -10.96 2.38
CA ALA A 38 3.85 -9.77 2.74
C ALA A 38 4.00 -8.80 1.55
N ALA A 39 4.24 -9.33 0.35
CA ALA A 39 4.31 -8.52 -0.87
C ALA A 39 2.96 -7.86 -1.20
N TYR A 40 1.86 -8.60 -1.08
CA TYR A 40 0.52 -8.04 -1.30
C TYR A 40 0.14 -6.99 -0.27
N GLU A 41 0.49 -7.18 0.99
CA GLU A 41 0.26 -6.19 2.02
C GLU A 41 1.03 -4.89 1.72
N ALA A 42 2.32 -5.00 1.41
CA ALA A 42 3.17 -3.86 1.11
C ALA A 42 2.71 -3.09 -0.14
N LEU A 43 2.38 -3.82 -1.21
CA LEU A 43 1.87 -3.22 -2.46
C LEU A 43 0.47 -2.63 -2.25
N GLY A 44 -0.39 -3.31 -1.49
CA GLY A 44 -1.72 -2.81 -1.14
C GLY A 44 -1.68 -1.49 -0.37
N LYS A 45 -0.70 -1.33 0.53
CA LYS A 45 -0.45 -0.07 1.24
C LYS A 45 -0.08 1.09 0.31
N GLN A 46 0.44 0.83 -0.90
CA GLN A 46 0.74 1.89 -1.86
C GLN A 46 -0.50 2.39 -2.62
N ILE A 47 -1.63 1.66 -2.55
CA ILE A 47 -2.87 2.04 -3.23
C ILE A 47 -3.59 3.10 -2.37
N PRO A 48 -3.75 4.35 -2.83
CA PRO A 48 -4.24 5.42 -1.96
C PRO A 48 -5.72 5.24 -1.59
N LYS A 49 -6.01 5.24 -0.28
CA LYS A 49 -7.38 5.11 0.27
C LYS A 49 -7.93 6.46 0.73
N LYS A 50 -9.25 6.63 0.62
CA LYS A 50 -9.94 7.83 1.12
C LYS A 50 -9.89 7.84 2.65
N THR A 51 -9.42 8.94 3.22
CA THR A 51 -9.46 9.11 4.68
C THR A 51 -10.73 9.87 5.08
N PRO A 52 -11.58 9.33 5.98
CA PRO A 52 -12.72 10.05 6.51
C PRO A 52 -12.26 11.19 7.44
N ARG A 53 -13.03 12.29 7.45
CA ARG A 53 -12.82 13.38 8.41
C ARG A 53 -13.42 13.00 9.76
N ILE A 54 -12.68 13.32 10.82
CA ILE A 54 -13.11 13.13 12.22
C ILE A 54 -12.84 14.41 13.02
N TYR A 55 -13.40 14.47 14.23
CA TYR A 55 -13.09 15.50 15.22
C TYR A 55 -12.42 14.83 16.43
N GLY A 56 -11.11 14.61 16.32
CA GLY A 56 -10.32 13.99 17.37
C GLY A 56 -10.13 14.92 18.58
N ALA A 57 -10.02 14.33 19.77
CA ALA A 57 -9.84 15.07 21.02
C ALA A 57 -8.50 15.83 21.09
N MET A 58 -7.49 15.43 20.31
CA MET A 58 -6.14 16.03 20.31
C MET A 58 -5.80 16.73 18.99
N GLY A 59 -6.82 17.19 18.26
CA GLY A 59 -6.68 17.94 17.01
C GLY A 59 -6.50 17.07 15.77
N GLU A 60 -6.77 15.77 15.85
CA GLU A 60 -6.87 14.91 14.67
C GLU A 60 -8.11 15.28 13.86
N LYS A 61 -7.92 15.39 12.54
CA LYS A 61 -8.97 15.79 11.60
C LYS A 61 -9.35 14.68 10.64
N TYR A 62 -8.55 13.64 10.55
CA TYR A 62 -8.77 12.50 9.67
C TYR A 62 -8.47 11.20 10.39
N GLU A 63 -8.99 10.09 9.87
CA GLU A 63 -8.74 8.76 10.42
C GLU A 63 -8.17 7.86 9.33
N CYS A 64 -7.13 7.09 9.66
CA CYS A 64 -6.60 6.10 8.72
C CYS A 64 -7.65 5.00 8.51
N PRO A 65 -8.07 4.71 7.26
CA PRO A 65 -9.09 3.69 7.01
C PRO A 65 -8.61 2.26 7.30
N GLU A 66 -7.31 2.02 7.46
CA GLU A 66 -6.75 0.70 7.74
C GLU A 66 -6.52 0.46 9.23
N CYS A 67 -5.85 1.37 9.92
CA CYS A 67 -5.47 1.17 11.32
C CYS A 67 -6.33 1.96 12.31
N GLY A 68 -7.28 2.77 11.84
CA GLY A 68 -8.17 3.58 12.68
C GLY A 68 -7.46 4.70 13.45
N SER A 69 -6.17 4.94 13.17
CA SER A 69 -5.41 5.98 13.89
C SER A 69 -5.84 7.37 13.44
N GLY A 70 -5.95 8.29 14.39
CA GLY A 70 -6.16 9.70 14.11
C GLY A 70 -4.94 10.33 13.41
N LEU A 71 -5.23 11.16 12.42
CA LEU A 71 -4.29 11.83 11.53
C LEU A 71 -4.54 13.34 11.50
N ARG A 72 -3.47 14.09 11.34
CA ARG A 72 -3.48 15.57 11.22
C ARG A 72 -3.28 15.98 9.76
N ASP A 73 -3.48 17.27 9.46
CA ASP A 73 -3.26 17.81 8.11
C ASP A 73 -1.82 17.55 7.60
N THR A 74 -0.82 17.53 8.49
CA THR A 74 0.56 17.21 8.13
C THR A 74 0.73 15.77 7.68
N ASP A 75 0.03 14.83 8.32
CA ASP A 75 0.05 13.41 7.95
C ASP A 75 -0.70 13.18 6.62
N LEU A 76 -1.70 14.00 6.32
CA LEU A 76 -2.39 13.96 5.03
C LEU A 76 -1.52 14.51 3.91
N PHE A 77 -0.71 15.54 4.19
CA PHE A 77 0.20 16.15 3.24
C PHE A 77 1.33 15.21 2.81
N THR A 78 1.81 14.33 3.70
CA THR A 78 2.78 13.28 3.35
C THR A 78 2.16 12.18 2.47
N GLY A 79 0.84 12.16 2.33
CA GLY A 79 0.10 11.19 1.52
C GLY A 79 0.12 9.76 2.07
N HIS A 80 0.66 9.56 3.28
CA HIS A 80 0.79 8.24 3.91
C HIS A 80 0.51 8.32 5.40
N CYS A 81 -0.21 7.32 5.93
CA CYS A 81 -0.39 7.14 7.35
C CYS A 81 0.96 6.86 8.02
N LYS A 82 1.37 7.72 8.96
CA LYS A 82 2.63 7.56 9.71
C LYS A 82 2.72 6.29 10.56
N TRP A 83 1.60 5.63 10.84
CA TRP A 83 1.54 4.47 11.73
C TRP A 83 1.64 3.15 10.96
N CYS A 84 0.80 2.96 9.94
CA CYS A 84 0.74 1.70 9.20
C CYS A 84 1.34 1.76 7.79
N GLY A 85 1.72 2.95 7.32
CA GLY A 85 2.29 3.17 5.98
C GLY A 85 1.28 3.17 4.83
N GLN A 86 -0.02 3.04 5.12
CA GLN A 86 -1.06 3.11 4.09
C GLN A 86 -1.07 4.48 3.39
N ALA A 87 -1.00 4.47 2.06
CA ALA A 87 -1.22 5.64 1.23
C ALA A 87 -2.65 6.15 1.42
N ILE A 88 -2.78 7.45 1.68
CA ILE A 88 -4.02 8.13 2.02
C ILE A 88 -4.20 9.36 1.14
N LYS A 89 -5.44 9.71 0.87
CA LYS A 89 -5.79 10.94 0.16
C LYS A 89 -7.07 11.56 0.70
N GLN A 90 -7.12 12.89 0.63
CA GLN A 90 -8.36 13.64 0.77
C GLN A 90 -9.14 13.53 -0.55
N TYR A 91 -10.45 13.27 -0.47
CA TYR A 91 -11.38 13.36 -1.60
C TYR A 91 -12.45 14.38 -1.28
#